data_AF-A0AAV7HNH2-F1
#
_entry.id   AF-A0AAV7HNH2-F1
#
_cell.length_a   1.000
_cell.length_b   1.000
_cell.length_c   1.000
_cell.angle_alpha   90.00
_cell.angle_beta   90.00
_cell.angle_gamma   90.00
#
_symmetry.space_group_name_H-M   'P 1'
#
loop_
_entity.id
_entity.type
_entity.pdbx_description
1 polymer ?
#
loop_
_entity_poly.entity_id
_entity_poly.type
_entity_poly.pdbx_seq_one_letter_code
_entity_poly.pdbx_strand_id
1 'polypeptide(L)'
;MTDVVPIQGKGGVLVGSSATRVPHNMRDSYLKTLSASELLEMTNHPKFCRLVLQEHAEVMDIPLRGTTSQSLRKENLKKNRFSNIPCWDHSRVIINARENLNFDVGDWDPSRQEVASEGNAETYIHANYVDGFKEISKYICAQTPLEDTWESFFKLIWEQQSQVIVSLTDIDRDHKKSYYLWTTPKGSETTFGSFLAEILDIREELSFTRTRVKITNKITDTSREITNFWFTDWPDNRIPTGMEEFVELRNNVNKEQSRLIKQAGDSSLTPGPIVVHCSTGTGWAGTFCAIDNAIEQLYKEKEVSVGEIVLKIRSQRHSSVYLPEQYAFCYLVLKYVILEEAKDLSS
;
A
#
# COMPACT_ATOMS: atom_id res chain seq x y z
N MET A 1 1.43 23.83 21.33
CA MET A 1 2.84 24.13 20.99
C MET A 1 3.69 23.14 21.74
N THR A 2 4.10 22.07 21.08
CA THR A 2 5.00 21.06 21.64
C THR A 2 5.90 20.59 20.51
N ASP A 3 7.19 20.70 20.78
CA ASP A 3 8.29 20.70 19.82
C ASP A 3 8.47 19.37 19.08
N VAL A 4 8.61 19.49 17.77
CA VAL A 4 9.09 18.42 16.89
C VAL A 4 10.61 18.39 17.01
N VAL A 5 11.15 17.31 17.59
CA VAL A 5 12.59 17.05 17.65
C VAL A 5 13.13 16.88 16.21
N PRO A 6 14.16 17.63 15.79
CA PRO A 6 14.70 17.51 14.44
C PRO A 6 15.55 16.23 14.31
N ILE A 7 15.22 15.40 13.33
CA ILE A 7 15.99 14.23 12.92
C ILE A 7 17.18 14.71 12.08
N GLN A 8 18.37 14.79 12.68
CA GLN A 8 19.63 14.93 11.93
C GLN A 8 20.07 13.54 11.43
N GLY A 9 19.73 13.22 10.19
CA GLY A 9 20.34 12.11 9.46
C GLY A 9 21.70 12.53 8.89
N LYS A 10 22.80 11.97 9.39
CA LYS A 10 24.10 12.00 8.70
C LYS A 10 24.05 11.00 7.53
N GLY A 11 23.52 11.44 6.39
CA GLY A 11 23.66 10.76 5.10
C GLY A 11 24.74 11.43 4.27
N GLY A 12 26.00 11.14 4.55
CA GLY A 12 27.13 11.58 3.73
C GLY A 12 27.29 10.66 2.51
N VAL A 13 27.14 11.22 1.30
CA VAL A 13 27.52 10.56 0.05
C VAL A 13 29.05 10.59 -0.04
N LEU A 14 29.69 9.42 0.02
CA LEU A 14 31.12 9.27 -0.27
C LEU A 14 31.30 8.60 -1.63
N VAL A 15 32.02 9.29 -2.52
CA VAL A 15 32.46 8.83 -3.84
C VAL A 15 33.91 8.34 -3.70
N GLY A 16 34.19 7.10 -4.16
CA GLY A 16 35.52 6.72 -4.65
C GLY A 16 36.30 5.59 -3.94
N SER A 17 36.43 4.47 -4.68
CA SER A 17 37.55 3.50 -4.76
C SER A 17 38.01 2.70 -3.51
N SER A 18 37.80 1.39 -3.50
CA SER A 18 38.74 0.38 -4.03
C SER A 18 38.09 -1.02 -3.93
N ALA A 19 38.31 -1.84 -4.95
CA ALA A 19 37.68 -3.15 -5.07
C ALA A 19 38.42 -4.19 -4.21
N THR A 20 37.84 -4.55 -3.07
CA THR A 20 38.15 -5.81 -2.37
C THR A 20 37.00 -6.78 -2.59
N ARG A 21 37.27 -7.87 -3.31
CA ARG A 21 36.35 -9.01 -3.51
C ARG A 21 35.87 -9.52 -2.15
N VAL A 22 34.59 -9.31 -1.85
CA VAL A 22 33.93 -9.97 -0.72
C VAL A 22 33.65 -11.43 -1.12
N PRO A 23 34.01 -12.44 -0.31
CA PRO A 23 33.81 -13.84 -0.63
C PRO A 23 32.32 -14.17 -0.80
N HIS A 24 32.01 -15.05 -1.75
CA HIS A 24 30.65 -15.36 -2.18
C HIS A 24 29.83 -16.25 -1.22
N ASN A 25 30.18 -16.33 0.07
CA ASN A 25 29.53 -17.16 1.09
C ASN A 25 29.14 -16.37 2.35
N MET A 26 28.22 -15.40 2.20
CA MET A 26 27.62 -14.69 3.34
C MET A 26 26.11 -14.46 3.09
N ARG A 27 25.43 -15.52 2.60
CA ARG A 27 23.97 -15.58 2.40
C ARG A 27 23.27 -16.44 3.47
N ASP A 28 23.95 -16.76 4.57
CA ASP A 28 23.36 -17.53 5.66
C ASP A 28 22.46 -16.62 6.52
N SER A 29 21.17 -16.61 6.15
CA SER A 29 19.97 -16.53 7.00
C SER A 29 19.91 -15.43 8.09
N TYR A 30 19.69 -14.17 7.67
CA TYR A 30 19.17 -13.13 8.57
C TYR A 30 17.64 -13.09 8.58
N LEU A 31 16.99 -13.65 7.55
CA LEU A 31 15.54 -13.66 7.41
C LEU A 31 15.04 -15.06 7.73
N LYS A 32 14.17 -15.15 8.74
CA LYS A 32 13.68 -16.43 9.26
C LYS A 32 12.40 -16.81 8.53
N THR A 33 12.38 -18.02 7.99
CA THR A 33 11.17 -18.70 7.57
C THR A 33 10.67 -19.55 8.73
N LEU A 34 9.45 -19.31 9.18
CA LEU A 34 8.85 -19.94 10.36
C LEU A 34 7.62 -20.74 9.96
N SER A 35 7.52 -21.97 10.45
CA SER A 35 6.26 -22.71 10.50
C SER A 35 5.27 -22.07 11.48
N ALA A 36 4.00 -22.49 11.44
CA ALA A 36 2.99 -22.03 12.39
C ALA A 36 3.39 -22.28 13.87
N SER A 37 3.98 -23.44 14.17
CA SER A 37 4.46 -23.78 15.53
C SER A 37 5.60 -22.87 15.97
N GLU A 38 6.59 -22.64 15.11
CA GLU A 38 7.73 -21.77 15.44
C GLU A 38 7.31 -20.30 15.61
N LEU A 39 6.31 -19.85 14.85
CA LEU A 39 5.72 -18.52 15.01
C LEU A 39 5.02 -18.39 16.38
N LEU A 40 4.25 -19.40 16.80
CA LEU A 40 3.64 -19.43 18.12
C LEU A 40 4.69 -19.45 19.24
N GLU A 41 5.76 -20.23 19.09
CA GLU A 41 6.87 -20.25 20.05
C GLU A 41 7.55 -18.88 20.15
N MET A 42 7.89 -18.26 19.03
CA MET A 42 8.51 -16.94 18.98
C MET A 42 7.62 -15.86 19.60
N THR A 43 6.33 -15.86 19.28
CA THR A 43 5.37 -14.84 19.75
C THR A 43 4.94 -15.02 21.21
N ASN A 44 5.13 -16.21 21.80
CA ASN A 44 4.94 -16.45 23.23
C ASN A 44 6.24 -16.32 24.04
N HIS A 45 7.39 -16.20 23.38
CA HIS A 45 8.67 -16.11 24.05
C HIS A 45 8.77 -14.80 24.89
N PRO A 46 9.27 -14.83 26.14
CA PRO A 46 9.35 -13.64 27.00
C PRO A 46 10.19 -12.47 26.42
N LYS A 47 11.05 -12.78 25.45
CA LYS A 47 11.87 -11.80 24.72
C LYS A 47 11.29 -11.39 23.36
N PHE A 48 10.03 -11.71 23.06
CA PHE A 48 9.39 -11.43 21.76
C PHE A 48 9.68 -10.00 21.26
N CYS A 49 9.39 -8.98 22.07
CA CYS A 49 9.63 -7.59 21.69
C CYS A 49 11.09 -7.33 21.29
N ARG A 50 12.05 -7.90 22.03
CA ARG A 50 13.49 -7.75 21.71
C ARG A 50 13.88 -8.47 20.43
N LEU A 51 13.34 -9.67 20.20
CA LEU A 51 13.62 -10.46 19.00
C LEU A 51 13.08 -9.75 17.76
N VAL A 52 11.85 -9.26 17.81
CA VAL A 52 11.22 -8.50 16.73
C VAL A 52 11.91 -7.17 16.48
N LEU A 53 12.30 -6.44 17.53
CA LEU A 53 13.07 -5.20 17.39
C LEU A 53 14.42 -5.44 16.70
N GLN A 54 15.10 -6.54 17.04
CA GLN A 54 16.36 -6.89 16.42
C GLN A 54 16.18 -7.27 14.95
N GLU A 55 15.23 -8.16 14.65
CA GLU A 55 14.96 -8.58 13.27
C GLU A 55 14.49 -7.41 12.39
N HIS A 56 13.66 -6.52 12.95
CA HIS A 56 13.27 -5.27 12.27
C HIS A 56 14.49 -4.42 11.93
N ALA A 57 15.38 -4.16 12.89
CA ALA A 57 16.60 -3.40 12.63
C ALA A 57 17.46 -4.05 11.53
N GLU A 58 17.63 -5.38 11.57
CA GLU A 58 18.35 -6.14 10.55
C GLU A 58 17.71 -5.97 9.16
N VAL A 59 16.39 -6.09 9.03
CA VAL A 59 15.65 -5.85 7.77
C VAL A 59 15.80 -4.41 7.28
N MET A 60 15.78 -3.44 8.19
CA MET A 60 15.89 -2.02 7.86
C MET A 60 17.29 -1.64 7.38
N ASP A 61 18.33 -2.31 7.88
CA ASP A 61 19.73 -2.10 7.54
C ASP A 61 20.13 -2.70 6.18
N ILE A 62 19.30 -3.57 5.60
CA ILE A 62 19.56 -4.15 4.27
C ILE A 62 19.56 -3.03 3.21
N PRO A 63 20.68 -2.81 2.49
CA PRO A 63 20.75 -1.75 1.49
C PRO A 63 19.82 -2.02 0.30
N LEU A 64 18.91 -1.10 0.05
CA LEU A 64 18.04 -1.11 -1.13
C LEU A 64 18.70 -0.34 -2.27
N ARG A 65 18.54 -0.82 -3.51
CA ARG A 65 19.03 -0.17 -4.72
C ARG A 65 17.86 0.30 -5.56
N GLY A 66 17.88 1.58 -5.94
CA GLY A 66 16.87 2.22 -6.76
C GLY A 66 17.16 3.71 -6.86
N THR A 67 16.40 4.41 -7.69
CA THR A 67 16.46 5.87 -7.81
C THR A 67 15.14 6.48 -7.40
N THR A 68 15.18 7.73 -6.94
CA THR A 68 14.00 8.50 -6.49
C THR A 68 13.92 9.84 -7.23
N SER A 69 14.57 9.92 -8.39
CA SER A 69 14.82 11.14 -9.15
C SER A 69 13.54 11.86 -9.52
N GLN A 70 12.47 11.13 -9.86
CA GLN A 70 11.19 11.73 -10.24
C GLN A 70 10.51 12.40 -9.06
N SER A 71 10.55 11.77 -7.87
CA SER A 71 10.00 12.36 -6.64
C SER A 71 10.72 13.62 -6.19
N LEU A 72 12.00 13.76 -6.55
CA LEU A 72 12.86 14.88 -6.19
C LEU A 72 12.86 16.01 -7.23
N ARG A 73 12.19 15.84 -8.38
CA ARG A 73 12.05 16.93 -9.37
C ARG A 73 11.30 18.11 -8.75
N LYS A 74 11.77 19.33 -9.03
CA LYS A 74 11.22 20.57 -8.47
C LYS A 74 9.71 20.70 -8.66
N GLU A 75 9.19 20.30 -9.82
CA GLU A 75 7.76 20.30 -10.16
C GLU A 75 6.91 19.30 -9.36
N ASN A 76 7.53 18.21 -8.88
CA ASN A 76 6.86 17.10 -8.17
C ASN A 76 6.92 17.25 -6.65
N LEU A 77 7.83 18.06 -6.11
CA LEU A 77 7.98 18.25 -4.66
C LEU A 77 6.67 18.64 -3.96
N LYS A 78 5.85 19.50 -4.60
CA LYS A 78 4.53 19.93 -4.08
C LYS A 78 3.49 18.80 -4.06
N LYS A 79 3.71 17.72 -4.80
CA LYS A 79 2.83 16.55 -4.89
C LYS A 79 3.15 15.51 -3.81
N ASN A 80 4.30 15.65 -3.14
CA ASN A 80 4.70 14.79 -2.04
C ASN A 80 4.14 15.35 -0.74
N ARG A 81 3.38 14.56 0.02
CA ARG A 81 2.92 14.98 1.34
C ARG A 81 4.10 15.20 2.30
N PHE A 82 5.12 14.36 2.17
CA PHE A 82 6.34 14.42 2.97
C PHE A 82 7.57 14.34 2.05
N SER A 83 8.43 15.36 2.12
CA SER A 83 9.62 15.46 1.27
C SER A 83 10.69 14.40 1.58
N ASN A 84 10.69 13.88 2.80
CA ASN A 84 11.62 12.85 3.27
C ASN A 84 11.13 11.42 2.99
N ILE A 85 9.94 11.23 2.42
CA ILE A 85 9.42 9.91 2.04
C ILE A 85 9.70 9.69 0.56
N PRO A 86 10.69 8.84 0.20
CA PRO A 86 11.02 8.59 -1.19
C PRO A 86 9.92 7.82 -1.93
N CYS A 87 9.79 8.08 -3.23
CA CYS A 87 9.03 7.25 -4.17
C CYS A 87 10.01 6.64 -5.15
N TRP A 88 10.03 5.31 -5.24
CA TRP A 88 10.95 4.60 -6.15
C TRP A 88 10.59 4.84 -7.61
N ASP A 89 11.57 5.12 -8.45
CA ASP A 89 11.35 5.37 -9.87
C ASP A 89 10.97 4.11 -10.64
N HIS A 90 11.51 2.94 -10.27
CA HIS A 90 11.33 1.69 -11.02
C HIS A 90 9.98 1.01 -10.80
N SER A 91 9.30 1.33 -9.69
CA SER A 91 7.99 0.77 -9.33
C SER A 91 6.91 1.84 -9.22
N ARG A 92 7.21 3.11 -9.53
CA ARG A 92 6.20 4.19 -9.43
C ARG A 92 5.05 3.94 -10.40
N VAL A 93 3.86 4.33 -9.99
CA VAL A 93 2.74 4.46 -10.90
C VAL A 93 2.96 5.70 -11.77
N ILE A 94 2.72 5.55 -13.07
CA ILE A 94 2.78 6.64 -14.05
C ILE A 94 1.36 6.88 -14.51
N ILE A 95 0.85 8.09 -14.31
CA ILE A 95 -0.46 8.49 -14.85
C ILE A 95 -0.27 9.22 -16.17
N ASN A 96 -1.21 9.09 -17.11
CA ASN A 96 -1.09 9.78 -18.38
C ASN A 96 -1.26 11.29 -18.19
N ALA A 97 -0.48 12.07 -18.93
CA ALA A 97 -0.59 13.53 -18.87
C ALA A 97 -1.63 14.13 -19.82
N ARG A 98 -2.14 13.36 -20.78
CA ARG A 98 -3.15 13.80 -21.74
C ARG A 98 -4.39 12.96 -21.58
N GLU A 99 -5.53 13.60 -21.36
CA GLU A 99 -6.85 12.96 -21.38
C GLU A 99 -7.41 12.84 -22.82
N ASN A 100 -6.64 13.27 -23.82
CA ASN A 100 -7.11 13.55 -25.19
C ASN A 100 -6.68 12.53 -26.26
N LEU A 101 -6.31 11.30 -25.91
CA LEU A 101 -6.18 10.24 -26.91
C LEU A 101 -7.32 9.27 -26.72
N ASN A 102 -8.30 9.37 -27.62
CA ASN A 102 -9.26 8.31 -27.91
C ASN A 102 -8.44 7.04 -28.22
N PHE A 103 -8.18 6.22 -27.21
CA PHE A 103 -7.70 4.87 -27.45
C PHE A 103 -8.92 4.04 -27.84
N ASP A 104 -9.06 3.82 -29.15
CA ASP A 104 -9.93 2.75 -29.64
C ASP A 104 -9.52 1.44 -28.95
N VAL A 105 -10.51 0.77 -28.37
CA VAL A 105 -10.40 -0.38 -27.44
C VAL A 105 -9.77 -1.64 -28.08
N GLY A 106 -9.20 -1.53 -29.28
CA GLY A 106 -8.67 -2.64 -30.07
C GLY A 106 -7.15 -2.75 -30.20
N ASP A 107 -6.36 -1.77 -29.76
CA ASP A 107 -4.90 -1.72 -30.06
C ASP A 107 -4.02 -1.53 -28.79
N TRP A 108 -4.34 -2.27 -27.72
CA TRP A 108 -3.46 -2.35 -26.55
C TRP A 108 -2.22 -3.20 -26.89
N ASP A 109 -1.12 -2.51 -27.20
CA ASP A 109 0.21 -3.08 -27.42
C ASP A 109 1.14 -2.71 -26.25
N PRO A 110 1.55 -3.68 -25.40
CA PRO A 110 2.47 -3.45 -24.28
C PRO A 110 3.84 -2.86 -24.69
N SER A 111 4.19 -2.89 -25.98
CA SER A 111 5.47 -2.39 -26.51
C SER A 111 5.42 -0.93 -26.98
N ARG A 112 4.24 -0.30 -27.08
CA ARG A 112 4.09 1.12 -27.44
C ARG A 112 4.15 2.06 -26.24
N GLN A 113 5.11 1.83 -25.35
CA GLN A 113 5.47 2.81 -24.32
C GLN A 113 6.18 3.99 -25.01
N GLU A 114 5.41 4.85 -25.68
CA GLU A 114 5.93 6.10 -26.22
C GLU A 114 6.45 6.94 -25.06
N VAL A 115 7.75 7.17 -25.08
CA VAL A 115 8.46 8.07 -24.19
C VAL A 115 7.77 9.42 -24.29
N ALA A 116 7.00 9.76 -23.25
CA ALA A 116 6.41 11.09 -23.11
C ALA A 116 7.52 12.13 -23.33
N SER A 117 7.38 12.92 -24.39
CA SER A 117 8.29 14.00 -24.73
C SER A 117 8.62 14.82 -23.48
N GLU A 118 9.91 14.93 -23.19
CA GLU A 118 10.47 15.76 -22.12
C GLU A 118 9.85 17.16 -22.18
N GLY A 119 8.98 17.51 -21.22
CA GLY A 119 8.80 18.92 -20.90
C GLY A 119 7.43 19.47 -20.48
N ASN A 120 6.30 18.76 -20.49
CA ASN A 120 5.04 19.44 -20.06
C ASN A 120 3.86 18.55 -19.64
N ALA A 121 4.13 17.41 -19.03
CA ALA A 121 3.13 16.39 -18.81
C ALA A 121 3.17 15.90 -17.34
N GLU A 122 2.20 16.31 -16.52
CA GLU A 122 2.07 15.94 -15.10
C GLU A 122 1.78 14.42 -14.92
N THR A 123 2.80 13.57 -15.10
CA THR A 123 2.67 12.10 -15.00
C THR A 123 2.99 11.54 -13.61
N TYR A 124 3.43 12.40 -12.69
CA TYR A 124 3.88 11.99 -11.37
C TYR A 124 2.74 11.98 -10.35
N ILE A 125 2.62 10.84 -9.68
CA ILE A 125 1.87 10.63 -8.45
C ILE A 125 2.74 9.84 -7.46
N HIS A 126 2.63 10.14 -6.16
CA HIS A 126 3.41 9.48 -5.12
C HIS A 126 2.78 8.14 -4.73
N ALA A 127 2.91 7.18 -5.64
CA ALA A 127 2.39 5.82 -5.50
C ALA A 127 3.34 4.81 -6.17
N ASN A 128 3.41 3.60 -5.63
CA ASN A 128 4.18 2.50 -6.22
C ASN A 128 3.34 1.24 -6.31
N TYR A 129 3.55 0.45 -7.36
CA TYR A 129 3.08 -0.93 -7.41
C TYR A 129 3.81 -1.77 -6.36
N VAL A 130 3.09 -2.68 -5.73
CA VAL A 130 3.61 -3.65 -4.76
C VAL A 130 3.02 -5.02 -5.09
N ASP A 131 3.87 -6.04 -5.05
CA ASP A 131 3.46 -7.41 -5.33
C ASP A 131 2.70 -8.03 -4.16
N GLY A 132 1.78 -8.90 -4.51
CA GLY A 132 1.19 -9.90 -3.64
C GLY A 132 2.06 -11.15 -3.49
N PHE A 133 1.58 -12.10 -2.69
CA PHE A 133 2.16 -13.43 -2.62
C PHE A 133 1.87 -14.21 -3.91
N LYS A 134 2.90 -14.38 -4.75
CA LYS A 134 2.82 -14.98 -6.10
C LYS A 134 1.86 -14.25 -7.06
N GLU A 135 1.61 -12.96 -6.81
CA GLU A 135 0.76 -12.10 -7.64
C GLU A 135 1.51 -10.79 -7.92
N ILE A 136 1.79 -10.48 -9.19
CA ILE A 136 2.53 -9.27 -9.57
C ILE A 136 1.59 -8.07 -9.50
N SER A 137 2.05 -6.95 -8.92
CA SER A 137 1.28 -5.71 -8.85
C SER A 137 -0.11 -5.87 -8.22
N LYS A 138 -0.28 -6.77 -7.23
CA LYS A 138 -1.54 -6.95 -6.49
C LYS A 138 -2.04 -5.65 -5.87
N TYR A 139 -1.12 -4.78 -5.45
CA TYR A 139 -1.44 -3.52 -4.80
C TYR A 139 -0.81 -2.32 -5.49
N ILE A 140 -1.41 -1.16 -5.24
CA ILE A 140 -0.78 0.15 -5.38
C ILE A 140 -0.74 0.80 -4.00
N CYS A 141 0.46 1.01 -3.47
CA CYS A 141 0.65 1.76 -2.22
C CYS A 141 0.81 3.25 -2.54
N ALA A 142 -0.13 4.07 -2.07
CA ALA A 142 -0.16 5.51 -2.33
C ALA A 142 -0.17 6.32 -1.02
N GLN A 143 0.39 7.54 -1.05
CA GLN A 143 0.12 8.50 0.03
C GLN A 143 -1.35 8.94 -0.01
N THR A 144 -1.90 9.37 1.12
CA THR A 144 -3.24 9.96 1.12
C THR A 144 -3.26 11.24 0.26
N PRO A 145 -4.24 11.41 -0.64
CA PRO A 145 -4.31 12.56 -1.53
C PRO A 145 -4.23 13.89 -0.77
N LEU A 146 -3.45 14.82 -1.31
CA LEU A 146 -3.48 16.23 -0.94
C LEU A 146 -4.67 16.90 -1.64
N GLU A 147 -5.01 18.11 -1.20
CA GLU A 147 -6.05 18.92 -1.83
C GLU A 147 -5.86 19.02 -3.35
N ASP A 148 -4.65 19.36 -3.79
CA ASP A 148 -4.32 19.56 -5.20
C ASP A 148 -4.01 18.25 -5.96
N THR A 149 -4.10 17.08 -5.32
CA THR A 149 -3.74 15.80 -5.95
C THR A 149 -4.89 14.79 -6.00
N TRP A 150 -6.10 15.18 -5.62
CA TRP A 150 -7.27 14.30 -5.71
C TRP A 150 -7.61 13.90 -7.14
N GLU A 151 -7.53 14.83 -8.10
CA GLU A 151 -7.72 14.51 -9.51
C GLU A 151 -6.70 13.46 -9.99
N SER A 152 -5.41 13.62 -9.64
CA SER A 152 -4.37 12.64 -9.95
C SER A 152 -4.64 11.27 -9.31
N PHE A 153 -5.21 11.25 -8.09
CA PHE A 153 -5.59 10.01 -7.40
C PHE A 153 -6.73 9.28 -8.12
N PHE A 154 -7.78 10.00 -8.53
CA PHE A 154 -8.86 9.41 -9.34
C PHE A 154 -8.39 8.98 -10.71
N LYS A 155 -7.46 9.72 -11.31
CA LYS A 155 -6.83 9.32 -12.57
C LYS A 155 -6.07 8.01 -12.43
N LEU A 156 -5.30 7.84 -11.36
CA LEU A 156 -4.66 6.57 -11.03
C LEU A 156 -5.70 5.45 -10.90
N ILE A 157 -6.75 5.64 -10.12
CA ILE A 157 -7.82 4.63 -9.94
C ILE A 157 -8.45 4.26 -11.28
N TRP A 158 -8.72 5.27 -12.11
CA TRP A 158 -9.36 5.11 -13.41
C TRP A 158 -8.49 4.31 -14.39
N GLU A 159 -7.26 4.78 -14.61
CA GLU A 159 -6.29 4.21 -15.56
C GLU A 159 -5.85 2.80 -15.15
N GLN A 160 -5.68 2.56 -13.84
CA GLN A 160 -5.24 1.27 -13.32
C GLN A 160 -6.38 0.26 -13.14
N GLN A 161 -7.59 0.59 -13.56
CA GLN A 161 -8.76 -0.28 -13.40
C GLN A 161 -9.05 -0.69 -11.95
N SER A 162 -8.52 0.06 -10.98
CA SER A 162 -8.67 -0.22 -9.55
C SER A 162 -10.10 0.03 -9.12
N GLN A 163 -10.68 -0.95 -8.43
CA GLN A 163 -12.06 -0.89 -7.93
C GLN A 163 -12.15 -1.05 -6.43
N VAL A 164 -11.08 -1.49 -5.78
CA VAL A 164 -11.01 -1.65 -4.32
C VAL A 164 -9.95 -0.69 -3.77
N ILE A 165 -10.35 0.09 -2.77
CA ILE A 165 -9.49 1.02 -2.05
C ILE A 165 -9.50 0.63 -0.57
N VAL A 166 -8.32 0.64 0.05
CA VAL A 166 -8.13 0.49 1.49
C VAL A 166 -7.58 1.80 2.04
N SER A 167 -8.42 2.51 2.80
CA SER A 167 -8.04 3.74 3.48
C SER A 167 -7.62 3.43 4.91
N LEU A 168 -6.34 3.68 5.21
CA LEU A 168 -5.74 3.54 6.54
C LEU A 168 -5.33 4.93 7.06
N THR A 169 -6.24 5.88 6.90
CA THR A 169 -6.06 7.31 7.24
C THR A 169 -6.78 7.58 8.56
N ASP A 170 -6.09 8.21 9.49
CA ASP A 170 -6.63 8.53 10.83
C ASP A 170 -7.20 9.96 10.80
N ILE A 171 -8.48 10.12 11.15
CA ILE A 171 -9.20 11.40 11.15
C ILE A 171 -8.50 12.43 12.05
N ASP A 172 -7.94 11.98 13.17
CA ASP A 172 -7.36 12.87 14.18
C ASP A 172 -5.94 13.30 13.83
N ARG A 173 -5.27 12.58 12.91
CA ARG A 173 -3.88 12.83 12.53
C ARG A 173 -3.74 13.46 11.15
N ASP A 174 -4.67 13.18 10.25
CA ASP A 174 -4.60 13.67 8.89
C ASP A 174 -5.43 14.94 8.70
N HIS A 175 -5.01 15.78 7.76
CA HIS A 175 -5.74 17.00 7.45
C HIS A 175 -7.14 16.65 6.90
N LYS A 176 -8.21 17.37 7.30
CA LYS A 176 -9.59 17.10 6.89
C LYS A 176 -9.78 16.84 5.39
N LYS A 177 -9.10 17.59 4.54
CA LYS A 177 -9.11 17.42 3.07
C LYS A 177 -8.52 16.09 2.57
N SER A 178 -7.92 15.29 3.44
CA SER A 178 -7.31 13.99 3.13
C SER A 178 -8.33 12.84 3.26
N TYR A 179 -9.36 13.01 4.07
CA TYR A 179 -10.42 12.01 4.30
C TYR A 179 -11.82 12.53 3.98
N TYR A 180 -11.95 13.79 3.53
CA TYR A 180 -13.24 14.46 3.43
C TYR A 180 -14.27 13.69 2.60
N LEU A 181 -13.84 13.10 1.48
CA LEU A 181 -14.70 12.32 0.60
C LEU A 181 -15.35 11.14 1.33
N TRP A 182 -14.57 10.49 2.20
CA TRP A 182 -15.01 9.31 2.97
C TRP A 182 -15.98 9.68 4.10
N THR A 183 -16.02 10.96 4.49
CA THR A 183 -16.98 11.50 5.47
C THR A 183 -18.21 12.15 4.83
N THR A 184 -18.28 12.17 3.50
CA THR A 184 -19.39 12.82 2.78
C THR A 184 -20.65 11.93 2.82
N PRO A 185 -21.85 12.50 3.10
CA PRO A 185 -23.09 11.72 3.16
C PRO A 185 -23.46 11.04 1.83
N LYS A 186 -24.21 9.95 1.91
CA LYS A 186 -24.84 9.28 0.77
C LYS A 186 -25.66 10.24 -0.08
N GLY A 187 -25.56 10.10 -1.40
CA GLY A 187 -26.23 10.95 -2.39
C GLY A 187 -25.48 12.26 -2.69
N SER A 188 -24.35 12.52 -2.02
CA SER A 188 -23.54 13.69 -2.32
C SER A 188 -22.65 13.46 -3.54
N GLU A 189 -22.44 14.52 -4.29
CA GLU A 189 -21.54 14.57 -5.44
C GLU A 189 -20.37 15.52 -5.17
N THR A 190 -19.17 15.15 -5.61
CA THR A 190 -17.97 15.97 -5.51
C THR A 190 -17.18 15.87 -6.80
N THR A 191 -16.78 17.01 -7.37
CA THR A 191 -15.96 17.05 -8.58
C THR A 191 -14.49 17.23 -8.24
N PHE A 192 -13.65 16.41 -8.87
CA PHE A 192 -12.20 16.41 -8.77
C PHE A 192 -11.60 16.51 -10.18
N GLY A 193 -11.46 17.74 -10.67
CA GLY A 193 -11.06 17.98 -12.06
C GLY A 193 -12.01 17.31 -13.06
N SER A 194 -11.48 16.41 -13.89
CA SER A 194 -12.27 15.65 -14.88
C SER A 194 -13.15 14.53 -14.29
N PHE A 195 -13.05 14.23 -12.99
CA PHE A 195 -13.81 13.16 -12.35
C PHE A 195 -14.96 13.68 -11.47
N LEU A 196 -16.14 13.08 -11.60
CA LEU A 196 -17.25 13.25 -10.66
C LEU A 196 -17.33 12.02 -9.76
N ALA A 197 -17.29 12.21 -8.44
CA ALA A 197 -17.50 11.16 -7.45
C ALA A 197 -18.87 11.32 -6.78
N GLU A 198 -19.71 10.30 -6.87
CA GLU A 198 -21.04 10.23 -6.26
C GLU A 198 -21.06 9.12 -5.20
N ILE A 199 -21.47 9.44 -3.97
CA ILE A 199 -21.54 8.46 -2.87
C ILE A 199 -22.84 7.66 -2.97
N LEU A 200 -22.74 6.39 -3.37
CA LEU A 200 -23.89 5.51 -3.60
C LEU A 200 -24.40 4.85 -2.31
N ASP A 201 -23.49 4.39 -1.47
CA ASP A 201 -23.82 3.65 -0.25
C ASP A 201 -22.73 3.82 0.80
N ILE A 202 -23.12 3.85 2.07
CA ILE A 202 -22.23 3.87 3.23
C ILE A 202 -22.74 2.80 4.18
N ARG A 203 -21.84 1.91 4.61
CA ARG A 203 -22.11 0.89 5.61
C ARG A 203 -21.05 0.96 6.69
N GLU A 204 -21.47 1.26 7.90
CA GLU A 204 -20.63 1.19 9.09
C GLU A 204 -20.58 -0.27 9.55
N GLU A 205 -19.40 -0.87 9.46
CA GLU A 205 -19.11 -2.19 10.02
C GLU A 205 -18.39 -1.99 11.36
N LEU A 206 -18.07 -3.06 12.08
CA LEU A 206 -17.46 -2.95 13.42
C LEU A 206 -16.10 -2.24 13.39
N SER A 207 -15.27 -2.57 12.39
CA SER A 207 -13.86 -2.18 12.32
C SER A 207 -13.53 -1.16 11.22
N PHE A 208 -14.43 -1.00 10.25
CA PHE A 208 -14.25 -0.11 9.11
C PHE A 208 -15.58 0.39 8.57
N THR A 209 -15.52 1.49 7.83
CA THR A 209 -16.64 1.98 7.02
C THR A 209 -16.44 1.57 5.57
N ARG A 210 -17.45 0.93 4.99
CA ARG A 210 -17.51 0.58 3.56
C ARG A 210 -18.29 1.64 2.80
N THR A 211 -17.64 2.31 1.85
CA THR A 211 -18.26 3.34 1.01
C THR A 211 -18.24 2.92 -0.45
N ARG A 212 -19.40 2.81 -1.10
CA ARG A 212 -19.51 2.60 -2.54
C ARG A 212 -19.60 3.96 -3.23
N VAL A 213 -18.75 4.18 -4.23
CA VAL A 213 -18.66 5.45 -4.95
C VAL A 213 -18.75 5.18 -6.45
N LYS A 214 -19.60 5.93 -7.14
CA LYS A 214 -19.57 5.98 -8.60
C LYS A 214 -18.62 7.10 -9.02
N ILE A 215 -17.60 6.74 -9.78
CA ILE A 215 -16.72 7.69 -10.43
C ILE A 215 -17.15 7.81 -11.89
N THR A 216 -17.43 9.02 -12.36
CA THR A 216 -17.67 9.34 -13.76
C THR A 216 -16.53 10.18 -14.31
N ASN A 217 -15.87 9.70 -15.36
CA ASN A 217 -14.95 10.51 -16.15
C ASN A 217 -15.78 11.41 -17.07
N LYS A 218 -15.78 12.72 -16.82
CA LYS A 218 -16.60 13.70 -17.54
C LYS A 218 -16.16 13.92 -18.99
N ILE A 219 -14.96 13.49 -19.35
CA ILE A 219 -14.41 13.64 -20.71
C ILE A 219 -14.90 12.50 -21.59
N THR A 220 -14.85 11.27 -21.08
CA THR A 220 -15.30 10.08 -21.81
C THR A 220 -16.78 9.77 -21.59
N ASP A 221 -17.44 10.46 -20.65
CA ASP A 221 -18.81 10.21 -20.20
C ASP A 221 -19.06 8.75 -19.79
N THR A 222 -18.05 8.13 -19.18
CA THR A 222 -18.12 6.75 -18.70
C THR A 222 -17.99 6.70 -17.20
N SER A 223 -18.69 5.73 -16.59
CA SER A 223 -18.73 5.56 -15.14
C SER A 223 -18.21 4.20 -14.70
N ARG A 224 -17.64 4.15 -13.51
CA ARG A 224 -17.24 2.93 -12.82
C ARG A 224 -17.57 3.03 -11.34
N GLU A 225 -17.99 1.93 -10.75
CA GLU A 225 -18.13 1.84 -9.30
C GLU A 225 -16.82 1.39 -8.65
N ILE A 226 -16.50 2.02 -7.53
CA ILE A 226 -15.40 1.61 -6.64
C ILE A 226 -15.93 1.42 -5.22
N THR A 227 -15.22 0.62 -4.44
CA THR A 227 -15.49 0.39 -3.03
C THR A 227 -14.28 0.80 -2.20
N ASN A 228 -14.48 1.77 -1.30
CA ASN A 228 -13.50 2.14 -0.29
C ASN A 228 -13.79 1.44 1.03
N PHE A 229 -12.79 0.78 1.59
CA PHE A 229 -12.77 0.23 2.93
C PHE A 229 -11.93 1.13 3.81
N TRP A 230 -12.58 1.95 4.63
CA TRP A 230 -11.90 2.88 5.52
C TRP A 230 -11.81 2.32 6.92
N PHE A 231 -10.61 1.93 7.32
CA PHE A 231 -10.35 1.49 8.68
C PHE A 231 -10.49 2.68 9.63
N THR A 232 -11.51 2.63 10.47
CA THR A 232 -11.90 3.70 11.40
C THR A 232 -11.48 3.41 12.83
N ASP A 233 -11.14 2.15 13.15
CA ASP A 233 -10.73 1.73 14.49
C ASP A 233 -9.24 1.98 14.76
N TRP A 234 -8.87 3.27 14.79
CA TRP A 234 -7.56 3.71 15.25
C TRP A 234 -7.63 4.05 16.75
N PRO A 235 -7.10 3.23 17.66
CA PRO A 235 -7.03 3.62 19.06
C PRO A 235 -6.00 4.75 19.24
N ASP A 236 -6.18 5.53 20.31
CA ASP A 236 -5.33 6.67 20.71
C ASP A 236 -3.81 6.38 20.68
N ASN A 237 -3.41 5.10 20.77
CA ASN A 237 -2.05 4.60 20.92
C ASN A 237 -1.33 4.10 19.65
N ARG A 238 -1.74 4.52 18.45
CA ARG A 238 -0.97 4.39 17.18
C ARG A 238 -0.88 2.99 16.53
N ILE A 239 -1.43 1.93 17.13
CA ILE A 239 -1.47 0.56 16.60
C ILE A 239 -2.93 0.10 16.66
N PRO A 240 -3.55 -0.45 15.60
CA PRO A 240 -4.87 -1.08 15.70
C PRO A 240 -4.90 -2.05 16.88
N THR A 241 -5.75 -1.81 17.88
CA THR A 241 -5.85 -2.68 19.07
C THR A 241 -6.51 -4.00 18.73
N GLY A 242 -7.27 -4.03 17.65
CA GLY A 242 -7.99 -5.17 17.14
C GLY A 242 -7.24 -5.97 16.07
N MET A 243 -6.61 -7.10 16.44
CA MET A 243 -6.12 -8.05 15.42
C MET A 243 -7.29 -8.66 14.64
N GLU A 244 -8.41 -8.90 15.31
CA GLU A 244 -9.65 -9.42 14.72
C GLU A 244 -10.20 -8.45 13.67
N GLU A 245 -10.32 -7.19 14.04
CA GLU A 245 -10.79 -6.07 13.21
C GLU A 245 -9.92 -5.88 11.96
N PHE A 246 -8.60 -6.01 12.11
CA PHE A 246 -7.68 -5.93 10.96
C PHE A 246 -7.83 -7.12 10.02
N VAL A 247 -8.01 -8.33 10.57
CA VAL A 247 -8.28 -9.55 9.78
C VAL A 247 -9.64 -9.47 9.10
N GLU A 248 -10.66 -8.92 9.76
CA GLU A 248 -12.00 -8.69 9.20
C GLU A 248 -11.94 -7.74 8.01
N LEU A 249 -11.25 -6.60 8.15
CA LEU A 249 -10.99 -5.66 7.04
C LEU A 249 -10.34 -6.39 5.86
N ARG A 250 -9.22 -7.08 6.11
CA ARG A 250 -8.46 -7.80 5.09
C ARG A 250 -9.32 -8.84 4.37
N ASN A 251 -10.10 -9.62 5.11
CA ASN A 251 -10.99 -10.64 4.55
C ASN A 251 -12.09 -10.02 3.68
N ASN A 252 -12.67 -8.89 4.09
CA ASN A 252 -13.68 -8.18 3.31
C ASN A 252 -13.10 -7.56 2.02
N VAL A 253 -11.90 -6.98 2.10
CA VAL A 253 -11.16 -6.44 0.94
C VAL A 253 -10.88 -7.55 -0.07
N ASN A 254 -10.32 -8.68 0.36
CA ASN A 254 -9.98 -9.79 -0.51
C ASN A 254 -11.22 -10.48 -1.09
N LYS A 255 -12.30 -10.57 -0.32
CA LYS A 255 -13.60 -11.08 -0.80
C LYS A 255 -14.16 -10.20 -1.90
N GLU A 256 -14.09 -8.87 -1.74
CA GLU A 256 -14.55 -7.92 -2.74
C GLU A 256 -13.71 -7.97 -4.02
N GLN A 257 -12.37 -7.96 -3.90
CA GLN A 257 -11.48 -8.12 -5.05
C GLN A 257 -11.75 -9.44 -5.78
N SER A 258 -11.88 -10.55 -5.05
CA SER A 258 -12.20 -11.87 -5.62
C SER A 258 -13.56 -11.89 -6.31
N ARG A 259 -14.57 -11.20 -5.75
CA ARG A 259 -15.91 -11.06 -6.36
C ARG A 259 -15.80 -10.35 -7.70
N LEU A 260 -15.05 -9.25 -7.77
CA LEU A 260 -14.85 -8.48 -8.99
C LEU A 260 -14.09 -9.27 -10.05
N ILE A 261 -13.03 -9.99 -9.67
CA ILE A 261 -12.28 -10.87 -10.59
C ILE A 261 -13.20 -11.94 -11.18
N LYS A 262 -14.00 -12.60 -10.33
CA LYS A 262 -14.96 -13.63 -10.78
C LYS A 262 -16.04 -13.05 -11.70
N GLN A 263 -16.50 -11.82 -11.45
CA GLN A 263 -17.49 -11.16 -12.30
C GLN A 263 -16.92 -10.72 -13.65
N ALA A 264 -15.65 -10.33 -13.70
CA ALA A 264 -14.98 -10.00 -14.94
C ALA A 264 -14.82 -11.22 -15.86
N GLY A 265 -14.68 -12.43 -15.30
CA GLY A 265 -14.48 -13.65 -16.08
C GLY A 265 -13.26 -13.53 -17.01
N ASP A 266 -13.40 -13.95 -18.26
CA ASP A 266 -12.37 -13.80 -19.32
C ASP A 266 -12.42 -12.43 -20.02
N SER A 267 -13.19 -11.46 -19.50
CA SER A 267 -13.25 -10.13 -20.12
C SER A 267 -11.89 -9.41 -20.01
N SER A 268 -11.61 -8.54 -20.98
CA SER A 268 -10.41 -7.71 -21.00
C SER A 268 -10.36 -6.63 -19.89
N LEU A 269 -11.39 -6.54 -19.06
CA LEU A 269 -11.55 -5.53 -18.00
C LEU A 269 -11.50 -6.19 -16.62
N THR A 270 -10.47 -7.00 -16.38
CA THR A 270 -10.19 -7.53 -15.03
C THR A 270 -9.97 -6.36 -14.07
N PRO A 271 -10.48 -6.44 -12.82
CA PRO A 271 -10.23 -5.39 -11.86
C PRO A 271 -8.73 -5.30 -11.61
N GLY A 272 -8.21 -4.08 -11.64
CA GLY A 272 -6.80 -3.84 -11.42
C GLY A 272 -6.39 -3.93 -9.95
N PRO A 273 -5.18 -3.43 -9.61
CA PRO A 273 -4.60 -3.54 -8.28
C PRO A 273 -5.47 -2.90 -7.19
N ILE A 274 -5.41 -3.46 -5.98
CA ILE A 274 -6.02 -2.85 -4.80
C ILE A 274 -5.22 -1.60 -4.42
N VAL A 275 -5.87 -0.45 -4.35
CA VAL A 275 -5.20 0.79 -3.91
C VAL A 275 -5.20 0.83 -2.39
N VAL A 276 -4.02 0.77 -1.77
CA VAL A 276 -3.87 0.85 -0.32
C VAL A 276 -3.18 2.18 0.01
N HIS A 277 -3.82 3.01 0.84
CA HIS A 277 -3.21 4.28 1.23
C HIS A 277 -3.31 4.55 2.73
N CYS A 278 -2.32 5.29 3.22
CA CYS A 278 -2.27 5.90 4.54
C CYS A 278 -1.58 7.25 4.37
N SER A 279 -1.36 8.01 5.45
CA SER A 279 -0.74 9.34 5.36
C SER A 279 0.51 9.37 4.45
N THR A 280 1.50 8.50 4.67
CA THR A 280 2.70 8.41 3.83
C THR A 280 2.60 7.40 2.69
N GLY A 281 1.62 6.49 2.72
CA GLY A 281 1.57 5.33 1.82
C GLY A 281 2.69 4.33 2.04
N THR A 282 3.32 4.30 3.22
CA THR A 282 4.43 3.37 3.53
C THR A 282 4.22 2.60 4.82
N GLY A 283 3.80 3.26 5.90
CA GLY A 283 3.64 2.63 7.22
C GLY A 283 2.53 1.58 7.21
N TRP A 284 1.32 1.99 7.55
CA TRP A 284 0.17 1.07 7.63
C TRP A 284 -0.25 0.47 6.30
N ALA A 285 -0.05 1.19 5.19
CA ALA A 285 -0.25 0.63 3.85
C ALA A 285 0.71 -0.56 3.59
N GLY A 286 1.99 -0.41 3.93
CA GLY A 286 2.96 -1.50 3.84
C GLY A 286 2.65 -2.64 4.81
N THR A 287 2.19 -2.32 6.03
CA THR A 287 1.78 -3.32 7.04
C THR A 287 0.60 -4.15 6.56
N PHE A 288 -0.41 -3.52 5.95
CA PHE A 288 -1.55 -4.23 5.36
C PHE A 288 -1.10 -5.21 4.27
N CYS A 289 -0.28 -4.75 3.31
CA CYS A 289 0.27 -5.62 2.26
C CYS A 289 1.14 -6.75 2.85
N ALA A 290 1.94 -6.46 3.88
CA ALA A 290 2.78 -7.46 4.53
C ALA A 290 1.97 -8.55 5.22
N ILE A 291 0.94 -8.16 5.98
CA ILE A 291 0.03 -9.10 6.65
C ILE A 291 -0.74 -9.93 5.62
N ASP A 292 -1.27 -9.29 4.58
CA ASP A 292 -2.02 -10.00 3.54
C ASP A 292 -1.15 -11.06 2.84
N ASN A 293 0.08 -10.69 2.46
CA ASN A 293 1.05 -11.62 1.88
C ASN A 293 1.48 -12.72 2.84
N ALA A 294 1.67 -12.39 4.11
CA ALA A 294 2.13 -13.34 5.12
C ALA A 294 1.08 -14.41 5.43
N ILE A 295 -0.19 -14.02 5.52
CA ILE A 295 -1.30 -14.96 5.68
C ILE A 295 -1.41 -15.87 4.45
N GLU A 296 -1.31 -15.32 3.23
CA GLU A 296 -1.34 -16.12 2.01
C GLU A 296 -0.17 -17.09 1.89
N GLN A 297 1.03 -16.66 2.27
CA GLN A 297 2.22 -17.51 2.30
C GLN A 297 2.02 -18.66 3.30
N LEU A 298 1.63 -18.33 4.54
CA LEU A 298 1.40 -19.32 5.59
C LEU A 298 0.35 -20.36 5.18
N TYR A 299 -0.74 -19.94 4.53
CA TYR A 299 -1.78 -20.86 4.08
C TYR A 299 -1.32 -21.79 2.96
N LYS A 300 -0.57 -21.28 1.99
CA LYS A 300 -0.16 -22.02 0.79
C LYS A 300 1.11 -22.86 1.01
N GLU A 301 2.05 -22.39 1.82
CA GLU A 301 3.38 -23.00 2.01
C GLU A 301 3.56 -23.63 3.39
N LYS A 302 2.66 -23.36 4.35
CA LYS A 302 2.74 -23.80 5.76
C LYS A 302 3.93 -23.24 6.54
N GLU A 303 4.62 -22.28 5.93
CA GLU A 303 5.70 -21.50 6.49
C GLU A 303 5.57 -20.06 6.03
N VAL A 304 6.22 -19.11 6.71
CA VAL A 304 6.16 -17.69 6.40
C VAL A 304 7.44 -16.98 6.79
N SER A 305 7.89 -16.05 5.95
CA SER A 305 9.03 -15.16 6.25
C SER A 305 8.60 -13.71 6.22
N VAL A 306 8.27 -13.15 7.39
CA VAL A 306 7.85 -11.74 7.51
C VAL A 306 8.96 -10.80 7.05
N GLY A 307 10.21 -11.12 7.38
CA GLY A 307 11.38 -10.34 6.97
C GLY A 307 11.56 -10.28 5.46
N GLU A 308 11.43 -11.42 4.76
CA GLU A 308 11.50 -11.45 3.29
C GLU A 308 10.35 -10.69 2.63
N ILE A 309 9.13 -10.85 3.16
CA ILE A 309 7.95 -10.13 2.66
C ILE A 309 8.15 -8.63 2.81
N VAL A 310 8.55 -8.16 3.98
CA VAL A 310 8.78 -6.73 4.25
C VAL A 310 9.92 -6.20 3.40
N LEU A 311 11.02 -6.94 3.25
CA LEU A 311 12.13 -6.55 2.38
C LEU A 311 11.69 -6.44 0.92
N LYS A 312 10.90 -7.40 0.42
CA LYS A 312 10.33 -7.35 -0.94
C LYS A 312 9.46 -6.13 -1.12
N ILE A 313 8.53 -5.88 -0.19
CA ILE A 313 7.67 -4.68 -0.23
C ILE A 313 8.52 -3.41 -0.21
N ARG A 314 9.56 -3.33 0.63
CA ARG A 314 10.48 -2.18 0.69
C ARG A 314 11.22 -1.93 -0.61
N SER A 315 11.61 -3.00 -1.32
CA SER A 315 12.22 -2.89 -2.65
C SER A 315 11.29 -2.28 -3.71
N GLN A 316 9.98 -2.30 -3.49
CA GLN A 316 8.95 -1.74 -4.37
C GLN A 316 8.33 -0.44 -3.82
N ARG A 317 8.34 -0.26 -2.49
CA ARG A 317 7.91 0.94 -1.76
C ARG A 317 8.85 1.19 -0.58
N HIS A 318 9.87 2.03 -0.80
CA HIS A 318 11.07 2.20 0.02
C HIS A 318 10.90 2.05 1.54
N SER A 319 10.08 2.91 2.15
CA SER A 319 10.01 3.06 3.61
C SER A 319 8.86 2.24 4.22
N SER A 320 8.47 1.15 3.58
CA SER A 320 7.38 0.31 4.08
C SER A 320 7.72 -0.37 5.41
N VAL A 321 6.72 -0.45 6.29
CA VAL A 321 6.81 -1.05 7.64
C VAL A 321 7.98 -0.44 8.44
N TYR A 322 8.04 0.89 8.46
CA TYR A 322 9.17 1.64 9.02
C TYR A 322 9.31 1.49 10.54
N LEU A 323 8.19 1.42 11.26
CA LEU A 323 8.20 1.37 12.72
C LEU A 323 8.27 -0.08 13.22
N PRO A 324 9.03 -0.36 14.29
CA PRO A 324 9.11 -1.71 14.86
C PRO A 324 7.76 -2.20 15.37
N GLU A 325 6.88 -1.29 15.82
CA GLU A 325 5.51 -1.62 16.24
C GLU A 325 4.67 -2.17 15.09
N GLN A 326 4.84 -1.63 13.88
CA GLN A 326 4.18 -2.12 12.67
C GLN A 326 4.68 -3.51 12.31
N TYR A 327 6.00 -3.73 12.44
CA TYR A 327 6.62 -5.03 12.19
C TYR A 327 6.15 -6.08 13.22
N ALA A 328 6.11 -5.72 14.50
CA ALA A 328 5.56 -6.55 15.57
C ALA A 328 4.10 -6.91 15.33
N PHE A 329 3.30 -5.94 14.86
CA PHE A 329 1.90 -6.14 14.56
C PHE A 329 1.67 -7.23 13.50
N CYS A 330 2.56 -7.35 12.50
CA CYS A 330 2.49 -8.46 11.54
C CYS A 330 2.53 -9.83 12.23
N TYR A 331 3.45 -10.03 13.17
CA TYR A 331 3.54 -11.31 13.93
C TYR A 331 2.33 -11.52 14.83
N LEU A 332 1.83 -10.48 15.47
CA LEU A 332 0.66 -10.58 16.35
C LEU A 332 -0.61 -10.97 15.57
N VAL A 333 -0.79 -10.42 14.37
CA VAL A 333 -1.90 -10.82 13.49
C VAL A 333 -1.74 -12.26 13.01
N LEU A 334 -0.53 -12.69 12.62
CA LEU A 334 -0.29 -14.10 12.26
C LEU A 334 -0.56 -15.06 13.41
N LYS A 335 -0.13 -14.71 14.63
CA LYS A 335 -0.46 -15.46 15.85
C LYS A 335 -1.97 -15.58 16.04
N TYR A 336 -2.69 -14.46 15.92
CA TYR A 336 -4.14 -14.43 16.03
C TYR A 336 -4.79 -15.40 15.02
N VAL A 337 -4.42 -15.30 13.74
CA VAL A 337 -4.94 -16.17 12.67
C VAL A 337 -4.71 -17.65 12.97
N ILE A 338 -3.49 -18.02 13.40
CA ILE A 338 -3.16 -19.43 13.73
C ILE A 338 -4.02 -19.93 14.90
N LEU A 339 -4.25 -19.10 15.91
CA LEU A 339 -5.05 -19.47 17.08
C LEU A 339 -6.54 -19.61 16.76
N GLU A 340 -7.09 -18.75 15.90
CA GLU A 340 -8.49 -18.88 15.46
C GLU A 340 -8.71 -20.15 14.63
N GLU A 341 -7.80 -20.49 13.71
CA GLU A 341 -7.90 -21.73 12.94
C GLU A 341 -7.83 -22.98 13.82
N ALA A 342 -7.01 -22.95 14.88
CA ALA A 342 -6.95 -24.04 15.83
C ALA A 342 -8.26 -24.21 16.62
N LYS A 343 -8.98 -23.12 16.90
CA LYS A 343 -10.29 -23.17 17.56
C LYS A 343 -11.33 -23.80 16.63
N ASP A 344 -11.39 -23.37 15.37
CA ASP A 344 -12.33 -23.89 14.37
C ASP A 344 -12.16 -25.38 14.09
N LEU A 345 -10.94 -25.92 14.21
CA LEU A 345 -10.65 -27.36 14.09
C LEU A 345 -11.01 -28.17 15.34
N SER A 346 -11.17 -27.51 16.49
CA SER A 346 -11.49 -28.12 17.79
C SER A 346 -12.98 -28.09 18.15
N SER A 347 -13.76 -27.26 17.46
CA SER A 347 -15.23 -27.17 17.50
C SER A 347 -15.88 -28.10 16.49
#